data_AF-A0A7Y2HUS2-F1
#
_entry.id   AF-A0A7Y2HUS2-F1
#
_cell.length_a   1.000
_cell.length_b   1.000
_cell.length_c   1.000
_cell.angle_alpha   90.00
_cell.angle_beta   90.00
_cell.angle_gamma   90.00
#
_symmetry.space_group_name_H-M   'P 1'
#
loop_
_entity.id
_entity.type
_entity.pdbx_description
1 polymer ?
#
loop_
_entity_poly.entity_id
_entity_poly.type
_entity_poly.pdbx_seq_one_letter_code
_entity_poly.pdbx_strand_id
1 'polypeptide(L)'
;MSDNTPFGPGRAAGLDRLANFAGRAGKRYAKGRNFDFGPASRGNVSMLSPYIRHRLLTENEILKTTLDHHSLAAASKFVEEVFWRTYFKGWLEHRPGVWADYRHDVAQLAMQLETSAELRDRYDTALSSQTGIDCFDAWMAELLDTGYLHNHARMWFASIWVFTLGLPWQLGADLFYRHLIDGDPASNTLSWRWVSGLHTKGKTYLARASNIAAYTEYRFNPAKQLASSAPPLVDTRVYKAGVLPAAHQGPVTGRFGLLITEEDCLPESLDLGGAPQQLLAALTTESRSPLKVAKPARQFAIAAALDALDRGKRHYGAPGEMAQPGDWGTMLLDWSSRERLSSIVTAYAPVGPVAEQLARARVKLEEQGVTLINVRRRYDSVAWPHASKGYFKLKAQIPDILSTLGIVACSDALQRAAG
;
A
#
# COMPACT_ATOMS: atom_id res chain seq x y z
N MET A 1 3.30 2.46 -29.22
CA MET A 1 3.06 1.65 -28.00
C MET A 1 1.79 2.20 -27.37
N SER A 2 0.67 1.49 -27.55
CA SER A 2 -0.65 1.93 -27.09
C SER A 2 -0.67 2.07 -25.57
N ASP A 3 -1.20 3.19 -25.09
CA ASP A 3 -1.33 3.58 -23.68
C ASP A 3 -2.45 2.76 -22.99
N ASN A 4 -2.34 1.43 -23.03
CA ASN A 4 -3.38 0.50 -22.63
C ASN A 4 -3.19 0.05 -21.17
N THR A 5 -2.95 1.02 -20.27
CA THR A 5 -2.85 0.71 -18.84
C THR A 5 -4.28 0.45 -18.33
N PRO A 6 -4.60 -0.72 -17.74
CA PRO A 6 -5.98 -1.06 -17.32
C PRO A 6 -6.51 -0.20 -16.15
N PHE A 7 -5.72 0.76 -15.68
CA PHE A 7 -5.99 1.64 -14.56
C PHE A 7 -5.94 3.09 -15.02
N GLY A 8 -7.11 3.68 -15.26
CA GLY A 8 -7.21 5.14 -15.37
C GLY A 8 -6.74 5.78 -14.05
N PRO A 9 -5.80 6.73 -14.08
CA PRO A 9 -5.35 7.40 -12.87
C PRO A 9 -6.40 8.39 -12.36
N GLY A 10 -6.36 8.69 -11.07
CA GLY A 10 -7.23 9.68 -10.43
C GLY A 10 -8.50 9.12 -9.77
N ARG A 11 -9.20 9.99 -9.06
CA ARG A 11 -10.31 9.63 -8.16
C ARG A 11 -11.55 9.14 -8.91
N ALA A 12 -11.92 9.77 -10.02
CA ALA A 12 -13.09 9.39 -10.80
C ALA A 12 -13.02 7.93 -11.27
N ALA A 13 -11.88 7.53 -11.85
CA ALA A 13 -11.66 6.15 -12.28
C ALA A 13 -11.73 5.14 -11.11
N GLY A 14 -11.29 5.54 -9.92
CA GLY A 14 -11.46 4.75 -8.70
C GLY A 14 -12.92 4.56 -8.31
N LEU A 15 -13.69 5.65 -8.28
CA LEU A 15 -15.12 5.63 -7.94
C LEU A 15 -15.92 4.78 -8.94
N ASP A 16 -15.66 4.93 -10.24
CA ASP A 16 -16.30 4.12 -11.29
C ASP A 16 -16.01 2.63 -11.10
N ARG A 17 -14.75 2.29 -10.76
CA ARG A 17 -14.37 0.91 -10.49
C ARG A 17 -15.05 0.36 -9.23
N LEU A 18 -15.14 1.16 -8.18
CA LEU A 18 -15.82 0.78 -6.94
C LEU A 18 -17.30 0.51 -7.21
N ALA A 19 -18.00 1.42 -7.89
CA ALA A 19 -19.40 1.27 -8.25
C ALA A 19 -19.64 -0.01 -9.07
N ASN A 20 -18.80 -0.27 -10.08
CA ASN A 20 -18.90 -1.47 -10.91
C ASN A 20 -18.60 -2.78 -10.16
N PHE A 21 -17.82 -2.74 -9.08
CA PHE A 21 -17.47 -3.92 -8.30
C PHE A 21 -18.40 -4.16 -7.11
N ALA A 22 -19.00 -3.12 -6.52
CA ALA A 22 -19.68 -3.18 -5.22
C ALA A 22 -20.72 -4.31 -5.13
N GLY A 23 -21.61 -4.45 -6.12
CA GLY A 23 -22.61 -5.52 -6.16
C GLY A 23 -22.06 -6.95 -6.32
N ARG A 24 -20.75 -7.11 -6.58
CA ARG A 24 -20.04 -8.40 -6.67
C ARG A 24 -19.22 -8.72 -5.42
N ALA A 25 -19.09 -7.78 -4.48
CA ALA A 25 -18.22 -7.89 -3.31
C ALA A 25 -18.69 -8.94 -2.25
N GLY A 26 -19.92 -9.45 -2.38
CA GLY A 26 -20.47 -10.50 -1.53
C GLY A 26 -19.99 -11.92 -1.88
N LYS A 27 -20.95 -12.85 -2.01
CA LYS A 27 -20.68 -14.29 -2.26
C LYS A 27 -19.87 -14.55 -3.54
N ARG A 28 -20.03 -13.72 -4.58
CA ARG A 28 -19.29 -13.88 -5.85
C ARG A 28 -17.80 -13.65 -5.65
N TYR A 29 -17.42 -12.55 -4.99
CA TYR A 29 -16.03 -12.32 -4.58
C TYR A 29 -15.51 -13.46 -3.70
N ALA A 30 -16.26 -13.86 -2.68
CA ALA A 30 -15.82 -14.92 -1.77
C ALA A 30 -15.45 -16.23 -2.49
N LYS A 31 -16.21 -16.63 -3.51
CA LYS A 31 -15.95 -17.82 -4.35
C LYS A 31 -14.80 -17.61 -5.34
N GLY A 32 -14.71 -16.42 -5.94
CA GLY A 32 -13.82 -16.15 -7.07
C GLY A 32 -12.45 -15.56 -6.72
N ARG A 33 -12.25 -14.96 -5.54
CA ARG A 33 -11.06 -14.15 -5.20
C ARG A 33 -9.71 -14.87 -5.24
N ASN A 34 -9.72 -16.20 -5.23
CA ASN A 34 -8.51 -17.02 -5.25
C ASN A 34 -8.05 -17.35 -6.68
N PHE A 35 -8.92 -17.16 -7.68
CA PHE A 35 -8.64 -17.55 -9.05
C PHE A 35 -7.89 -16.44 -9.81
N ASP A 36 -6.80 -16.80 -10.48
CA ASP A 36 -6.05 -15.92 -11.38
C ASP A 36 -6.27 -16.34 -12.84
N PHE A 37 -7.33 -15.79 -13.46
CA PHE A 37 -7.64 -16.01 -14.88
C PHE A 37 -6.74 -15.21 -15.83
N GLY A 38 -5.73 -14.50 -15.32
CA GLY A 38 -4.79 -13.69 -16.09
C GLY A 38 -5.23 -12.23 -16.30
N PRO A 39 -4.36 -11.40 -16.90
CA PRO A 39 -4.56 -9.94 -17.02
C PRO A 39 -5.84 -9.53 -17.75
N ALA A 40 -6.30 -10.35 -18.71
CA ALA A 40 -7.48 -10.07 -19.51
C ALA A 40 -8.82 -10.32 -18.79
N SER A 41 -8.84 -11.05 -17.67
CA SER A 41 -10.07 -11.43 -16.98
C SER A 41 -9.94 -11.31 -15.45
N ARG A 42 -10.34 -10.16 -14.92
CA ARG A 42 -10.23 -9.83 -13.48
C ARG A 42 -11.51 -9.38 -12.83
N GLY A 43 -12.65 -9.73 -13.42
CA GLY A 43 -13.97 -9.38 -12.88
C GLY A 43 -14.33 -10.08 -11.55
N ASN A 44 -13.49 -11.01 -11.08
CA ASN A 44 -13.61 -11.72 -9.81
C ASN A 44 -13.01 -10.97 -8.61
N VAL A 45 -12.20 -9.94 -8.85
CA VAL A 45 -11.61 -9.07 -7.81
C VAL A 45 -11.90 -7.59 -8.09
N SER A 46 -11.70 -6.74 -7.09
CA SER A 46 -12.07 -5.33 -7.18
C SER A 46 -11.11 -4.49 -8.03
N MET A 47 -9.84 -4.88 -8.08
CA MET A 47 -8.76 -4.10 -8.68
C MET A 47 -8.67 -2.67 -8.11
N LEU A 48 -9.09 -2.45 -6.84
CA LEU A 48 -9.10 -1.14 -6.18
C LEU A 48 -7.78 -0.77 -5.50
N SER A 49 -6.82 -1.69 -5.43
CA SER A 49 -5.55 -1.49 -4.71
C SER A 49 -4.76 -0.25 -5.14
N PRO A 50 -4.69 0.16 -6.42
CA PRO A 50 -3.97 1.37 -6.81
C PRO A 50 -4.63 2.64 -6.26
N TYR A 51 -5.97 2.67 -6.23
CA TYR A 51 -6.73 3.83 -5.77
C TYR A 51 -6.67 3.98 -4.25
N ILE A 52 -6.83 2.89 -3.50
CA ILE A 52 -6.74 2.92 -2.04
C ILE A 52 -5.30 3.11 -1.54
N ARG A 53 -4.28 2.66 -2.30
CA ARG A 53 -2.86 2.92 -1.98
C ARG A 53 -2.57 4.41 -1.86
N HIS A 54 -3.10 5.20 -2.79
CA HIS A 54 -2.91 6.64 -2.86
C HIS A 54 -4.03 7.44 -2.17
N ARG A 55 -4.95 6.76 -1.48
CA ARG A 55 -6.22 7.31 -0.96
C ARG A 55 -7.00 8.17 -1.96
N LEU A 56 -6.92 7.86 -3.26
CA LEU A 56 -7.91 8.34 -4.24
C LEU A 56 -9.32 7.85 -3.89
N LEU A 57 -9.39 6.71 -3.19
CA LEU A 57 -10.54 6.22 -2.44
C LEU A 57 -10.13 5.94 -1.00
N THR A 58 -11.04 6.17 -0.06
CA THR A 58 -10.86 5.80 1.35
C THR A 58 -11.41 4.41 1.64
N GLU A 59 -10.88 3.78 2.70
CA GLU A 59 -11.41 2.53 3.25
C GLU A 59 -12.89 2.70 3.64
N ASN A 60 -13.25 3.87 4.20
CA ASN A 60 -14.63 4.19 4.56
C ASN A 60 -15.57 4.15 3.34
N GLU A 61 -15.18 4.78 2.22
CA GLU A 61 -15.98 4.77 0.99
C GLU A 61 -16.15 3.35 0.45
N ILE A 62 -15.08 2.56 0.44
CA ILE A 62 -15.12 1.17 -0.04
C ILE A 62 -16.04 0.32 0.85
N LEU A 63 -15.87 0.41 2.17
CA LEU A 63 -16.64 -0.36 3.14
C LEU A 63 -18.11 0.05 3.13
N LYS A 64 -18.41 1.35 3.13
CA LYS A 64 -19.78 1.85 3.08
C LYS A 64 -20.46 1.43 1.79
N THR A 65 -19.85 1.67 0.63
CA THR A 65 -20.44 1.29 -0.67
C THR A 65 -20.66 -0.23 -0.74
N THR A 66 -19.71 -1.03 -0.24
CA THR A 66 -19.89 -2.49 -0.17
C THR A 66 -21.10 -2.88 0.69
N LEU A 67 -21.26 -2.25 1.85
CA LEU A 67 -22.30 -2.59 2.83
C LEU A 67 -23.68 -2.00 2.48
N ASP A 68 -23.72 -0.98 1.62
CA ASP A 68 -24.96 -0.51 0.99
C ASP A 68 -25.53 -1.56 0.00
N HIS A 69 -24.68 -2.42 -0.57
CA HIS A 69 -25.10 -3.50 -1.49
C HIS A 69 -25.25 -4.88 -0.83
N HIS A 70 -24.62 -5.11 0.31
CA HIS A 70 -24.51 -6.42 0.94
C HIS A 70 -24.54 -6.33 2.45
N SER A 71 -25.17 -7.29 3.12
CA SER A 71 -24.98 -7.43 4.57
C SER A 71 -23.51 -7.74 4.91
N LEU A 72 -23.07 -7.32 6.10
CA LEU A 72 -21.72 -7.62 6.59
C LEU A 72 -21.40 -9.13 6.56
N ALA A 73 -22.39 -9.99 6.79
CA ALA A 73 -22.20 -11.44 6.69
C ALA A 73 -21.87 -11.86 5.25
N ALA A 74 -22.63 -11.37 4.27
CA ALA A 74 -22.47 -11.71 2.86
C ALA A 74 -21.17 -11.16 2.25
N ALA A 75 -20.72 -9.98 2.68
CA ALA A 75 -19.50 -9.32 2.22
C ALA A 75 -18.29 -9.51 3.15
N SER A 76 -18.41 -10.36 4.19
CA SER A 76 -17.38 -10.58 5.22
C SER A 76 -15.99 -10.80 4.64
N LYS A 77 -15.87 -11.58 3.57
CA LYS A 77 -14.57 -11.81 2.91
C LYS A 77 -13.98 -10.56 2.28
N PHE A 78 -14.77 -9.72 1.60
CA PHE A 78 -14.22 -8.49 1.03
C PHE A 78 -13.85 -7.48 2.13
N VAL A 79 -14.70 -7.35 3.15
CA VAL A 79 -14.43 -6.51 4.32
C VAL A 79 -13.15 -6.94 5.03
N GLU A 80 -12.96 -8.25 5.28
CA GLU A 80 -11.74 -8.81 5.87
C GLU A 80 -10.47 -8.42 5.10
N GLU A 81 -10.55 -8.38 3.76
CA GLU A 81 -9.41 -8.07 2.87
C GLU A 81 -9.08 -6.56 2.88
N VAL A 82 -10.08 -5.69 3.01
CA VAL A 82 -9.84 -4.25 3.29
C VAL A 82 -9.11 -4.10 4.64
N PHE A 83 -9.55 -4.83 5.66
CA PHE A 83 -8.92 -4.79 6.98
C PHE A 83 -7.55 -5.48 7.05
N TRP A 84 -7.20 -6.36 6.11
CA TRP A 84 -5.82 -6.88 6.00
C TRP A 84 -4.83 -5.77 5.65
N ARG A 85 -5.20 -4.87 4.72
CA ARG A 85 -4.39 -3.67 4.41
C ARG A 85 -4.26 -2.78 5.66
N THR A 86 -5.36 -2.54 6.36
CA THR A 86 -5.38 -1.73 7.59
C THR A 86 -4.54 -2.34 8.70
N TYR A 87 -4.60 -3.67 8.84
CA TYR A 87 -3.76 -4.42 9.77
C TYR A 87 -2.28 -4.24 9.46
N PHE A 88 -1.86 -4.41 8.20
CA PHE A 88 -0.46 -4.23 7.84
C PHE A 88 0.03 -2.80 8.11
N LYS A 89 -0.74 -1.78 7.72
CA LYS A 89 -0.39 -0.38 8.02
C LYS A 89 -0.23 -0.16 9.52
N GLY A 90 -1.26 -0.45 10.31
CA GLY A 90 -1.20 -0.24 11.76
C GLY A 90 -0.12 -1.10 12.45
N TRP A 91 0.11 -2.33 11.99
CA TRP A 91 1.16 -3.18 12.56
C TRP A 91 2.56 -2.61 12.31
N LEU A 92 2.80 -2.04 11.11
CA LEU A 92 4.05 -1.39 10.77
C LEU A 92 4.22 -0.06 11.52
N GLU A 93 3.15 0.71 11.73
CA GLU A 93 3.18 1.91 12.58
C GLU A 93 3.64 1.59 14.00
N HIS A 94 3.21 0.44 14.54
CA HIS A 94 3.70 -0.01 15.84
C HIS A 94 5.15 -0.50 15.80
N ARG A 95 5.72 -0.79 14.63
CA ARG A 95 7.06 -1.41 14.47
C ARG A 95 7.85 -0.79 13.31
N PRO A 96 8.11 0.52 13.35
CA PRO A 96 8.78 1.23 12.26
C PRO A 96 10.18 0.69 11.96
N GLY A 97 10.85 0.08 12.94
CA GLY A 97 12.14 -0.57 12.76
C GLY A 97 12.17 -1.64 11.67
N VAL A 98 11.06 -2.35 11.42
CA VAL A 98 10.97 -3.35 10.34
C VAL A 98 11.20 -2.71 8.97
N TRP A 99 10.68 -1.51 8.78
CA TRP A 99 10.85 -0.76 7.53
C TRP A 99 12.29 -0.24 7.39
N ALA A 100 12.85 0.33 8.45
CA ALA A 100 14.23 0.83 8.45
C ALA A 100 15.23 -0.30 8.14
N ASP A 101 15.07 -1.45 8.79
CA ASP A 101 15.91 -2.63 8.58
C ASP A 101 15.72 -3.22 7.17
N TYR A 102 14.49 -3.28 6.66
CA TYR A 102 14.23 -3.67 5.28
C TYR A 102 14.95 -2.75 4.28
N ARG A 103 14.89 -1.43 4.47
CA ARG A 103 15.56 -0.45 3.61
C ARG A 103 17.07 -0.60 3.65
N HIS A 104 17.64 -0.81 4.82
CA HIS A 104 19.06 -1.09 4.98
C HIS A 104 19.46 -2.37 4.26
N ASP A 105 18.75 -3.47 4.47
CA ASP A 105 19.01 -4.76 3.83
C ASP A 105 18.95 -4.64 2.29
N VAL A 106 17.96 -3.92 1.74
CA VAL A 106 17.84 -3.67 0.29
C VAL A 106 19.05 -2.91 -0.24
N ALA A 107 19.50 -1.87 0.45
CA ALA A 107 20.68 -1.10 0.03
C ALA A 107 21.95 -1.97 0.03
N GLN A 108 22.14 -2.82 1.04
CA GLN A 108 23.25 -3.77 1.09
C GLN A 108 23.19 -4.79 -0.06
N LEU A 109 22.01 -5.36 -0.30
CA LEU A 109 21.82 -6.35 -1.37
C LEU A 109 21.98 -5.73 -2.77
N ALA A 110 21.60 -4.46 -2.95
CA ALA A 110 21.83 -3.74 -4.20
C ALA A 110 23.34 -3.60 -4.49
N MET A 111 24.17 -3.28 -3.49
CA MET A 111 25.63 -3.26 -3.64
C MET A 111 26.21 -4.67 -3.86
N GLN A 112 25.63 -5.70 -3.24
CA GLN A 112 26.05 -7.09 -3.46
C GLN A 112 25.78 -7.57 -4.89
N LEU A 113 24.69 -7.10 -5.54
CA LEU A 113 24.42 -7.40 -6.95
C LEU A 113 25.51 -6.86 -7.90
N GLU A 114 26.26 -5.84 -7.49
CA GLU A 114 27.37 -5.29 -8.28
C GLU A 114 28.67 -6.08 -8.10
N THR A 115 28.79 -6.85 -7.01
CA THR A 115 30.05 -7.48 -6.60
C THR A 115 30.00 -9.01 -6.62
N SER A 116 28.81 -9.62 -6.58
CA SER A 116 28.62 -11.08 -6.63
C SER A 116 28.01 -11.50 -7.96
N ALA A 117 28.84 -12.09 -8.83
CA ALA A 117 28.40 -12.60 -10.13
C ALA A 117 27.32 -13.69 -10.00
N GLU A 118 27.41 -14.55 -9.00
CA GLU A 118 26.43 -15.63 -8.76
C GLU A 118 25.05 -15.06 -8.39
N LEU A 119 25.01 -14.14 -7.40
CA LEU A 119 23.75 -13.51 -7.00
C LEU A 119 23.17 -12.70 -8.16
N ARG A 120 24.02 -12.01 -8.91
CA ARG A 120 23.63 -11.23 -10.09
C ARG A 120 23.01 -12.10 -11.17
N ASP A 121 23.63 -13.21 -11.53
CA ASP A 121 23.14 -14.13 -12.56
C ASP A 121 21.77 -14.72 -12.20
N ARG A 122 21.60 -15.16 -10.95
CA ARG A 122 20.32 -15.68 -10.45
C ARG A 122 19.23 -14.60 -10.40
N TYR A 123 19.59 -13.38 -10.02
CA TYR A 123 18.67 -12.24 -10.01
C TYR A 123 18.25 -11.87 -11.42
N ASP A 124 19.19 -11.72 -12.35
CA ASP A 124 18.92 -11.36 -13.75
C ASP A 124 18.12 -12.45 -14.46
N THR A 125 18.39 -13.73 -14.19
CA THR A 125 17.59 -14.86 -14.68
C THR A 125 16.14 -14.78 -14.19
N ALA A 126 15.91 -14.41 -12.93
CA ALA A 126 14.56 -14.20 -12.45
C ALA A 126 13.86 -13.04 -13.18
N LEU A 127 14.57 -11.94 -13.44
CA LEU A 127 14.01 -10.75 -14.09
C LEU A 127 13.79 -10.89 -15.60
N SER A 128 14.50 -11.80 -16.27
CA SER A 128 14.44 -11.97 -17.72
C SER A 128 13.12 -12.57 -18.23
N SER A 129 12.25 -13.04 -17.33
CA SER A 129 11.05 -13.83 -17.66
C SER A 129 11.38 -15.12 -18.44
N GLN A 130 12.54 -15.72 -18.17
CA GLN A 130 13.04 -16.93 -18.82
C GLN A 130 13.60 -17.93 -17.79
N THR A 131 12.95 -18.04 -16.64
CA THR A 131 13.32 -19.01 -15.59
C THR A 131 13.01 -20.45 -16.00
N GLY A 132 12.14 -20.66 -16.99
CA GLY A 132 11.62 -21.97 -17.38
C GLY A 132 10.47 -22.45 -16.49
N ILE A 133 9.97 -21.57 -15.61
CA ILE A 133 8.77 -21.79 -14.80
C ILE A 133 7.66 -20.90 -15.38
N ASP A 134 6.86 -21.45 -16.30
CA ASP A 134 5.91 -20.70 -17.13
C ASP A 134 5.03 -19.71 -16.36
N CYS A 135 4.54 -20.11 -15.18
CA CYS A 135 3.72 -19.22 -14.36
C CYS A 135 4.50 -18.02 -13.81
N PHE A 136 5.73 -18.25 -13.33
CA PHE A 136 6.59 -17.21 -12.80
C PHE A 136 6.99 -16.21 -13.89
N ASP A 137 7.37 -16.73 -15.06
CA ASP A 137 7.76 -15.93 -16.22
C ASP A 137 6.58 -15.07 -16.72
N ALA A 138 5.37 -15.64 -16.78
CA ALA A 138 4.17 -14.88 -17.15
C ALA A 138 3.81 -13.79 -16.13
N TRP A 139 3.94 -14.06 -14.82
CA TRP A 139 3.70 -13.06 -13.78
C TRP A 139 4.79 -11.98 -13.74
N MET A 140 6.05 -12.32 -14.05
CA MET A 140 7.12 -11.33 -14.19
C MET A 140 6.80 -10.39 -15.37
N ALA A 141 6.51 -10.94 -16.55
CA ALA A 141 6.16 -10.15 -17.72
C ALA A 141 4.96 -9.24 -17.46
N GLU A 142 3.91 -9.77 -16.81
CA GLU A 142 2.75 -8.98 -16.43
C GLU A 142 3.08 -7.84 -15.45
N LEU A 143 3.88 -8.11 -14.41
CA LEU A 143 4.31 -7.08 -13.46
C LEU A 143 5.08 -5.96 -14.17
N LEU A 144 5.99 -6.32 -15.09
CA LEU A 144 6.80 -5.37 -15.84
C LEU A 144 5.96 -4.50 -16.78
N ASP A 145 4.96 -5.09 -17.43
CA ASP A 145 4.10 -4.42 -18.40
C ASP A 145 3.04 -3.54 -17.73
N THR A 146 2.28 -4.10 -16.78
CA THR A 146 1.09 -3.44 -16.24
C THR A 146 1.29 -2.80 -14.87
N GLY A 147 2.37 -3.14 -14.16
CA GLY A 147 2.59 -2.72 -12.77
C GLY A 147 1.56 -3.26 -11.78
N TYR A 148 0.94 -4.40 -12.05
CA TYR A 148 -0.07 -5.01 -11.18
C TYR A 148 -0.01 -6.54 -11.25
N LEU A 149 -0.24 -7.20 -10.13
CA LEU A 149 -0.48 -8.65 -10.07
C LEU A 149 -1.66 -9.00 -9.17
N HIS A 150 -2.35 -10.10 -9.49
CA HIS A 150 -3.36 -10.71 -8.63
C HIS A 150 -2.74 -11.19 -7.30
N ASN A 151 -3.46 -11.10 -6.18
CA ASN A 151 -2.90 -11.41 -4.85
C ASN A 151 -2.36 -12.85 -4.73
N HIS A 152 -3.08 -13.86 -5.24
CA HIS A 152 -2.56 -15.24 -5.22
C HIS A 152 -1.30 -15.41 -6.08
N ALA A 153 -1.24 -14.75 -7.24
CA ALA A 153 -0.04 -14.72 -8.06
C ALA A 153 1.14 -14.11 -7.31
N ARG A 154 0.93 -13.01 -6.56
CA ARG A 154 1.95 -12.41 -5.68
C ARG A 154 2.47 -13.39 -4.63
N MET A 155 1.59 -14.15 -3.98
CA MET A 155 1.97 -15.15 -2.97
C MET A 155 2.78 -16.31 -3.58
N TRP A 156 2.34 -16.85 -4.72
CA TRP A 156 3.07 -17.91 -5.42
C TRP A 156 4.42 -17.40 -5.92
N PHE A 157 4.45 -16.23 -6.55
CA PHE A 157 5.66 -15.56 -7.02
C PHE A 157 6.68 -15.41 -5.88
N ALA A 158 6.27 -14.86 -4.74
CA ALA A 158 7.15 -14.66 -3.59
C ALA A 158 7.69 -15.99 -3.02
N SER A 159 6.86 -17.03 -3.01
CA SER A 159 7.28 -18.37 -2.57
C SER A 159 8.30 -18.99 -3.52
N ILE A 160 8.07 -18.91 -4.83
CA ILE A 160 8.98 -19.38 -5.87
C ILE A 160 10.31 -18.62 -5.79
N TRP A 161 10.25 -17.28 -5.68
CA TRP A 161 11.41 -16.41 -5.51
C TRP A 161 12.31 -16.87 -4.36
N VAL A 162 11.74 -17.05 -3.18
CA VAL A 162 12.51 -17.37 -1.96
C VAL A 162 12.95 -18.82 -1.93
N PHE A 163 12.06 -19.77 -2.21
CA PHE A 163 12.33 -21.19 -1.93
C PHE A 163 12.73 -22.00 -3.15
N THR A 164 12.30 -21.62 -4.36
CA THR A 164 12.65 -22.33 -5.59
C THR A 164 13.87 -21.71 -6.25
N LEU A 165 13.90 -20.39 -6.39
CA LEU A 165 15.04 -19.66 -6.96
C LEU A 165 16.11 -19.34 -5.91
N GLY A 166 15.80 -19.48 -4.62
CA GLY A 166 16.73 -19.26 -3.50
C GLY A 166 17.16 -17.80 -3.31
N LEU A 167 16.40 -16.83 -3.84
CA LEU A 167 16.79 -15.42 -3.85
C LEU A 167 16.41 -14.72 -2.53
N PRO A 168 17.19 -13.69 -2.11
CA PRO A 168 16.85 -12.88 -0.95
C PRO A 168 15.45 -12.28 -1.07
N TRP A 169 14.61 -12.46 -0.03
CA TRP A 169 13.23 -11.97 -0.05
C TRP A 169 13.15 -10.44 -0.18
N GLN A 170 14.15 -9.72 0.34
CA GLN A 170 14.22 -8.27 0.27
C GLN A 170 14.32 -7.77 -1.17
N LEU A 171 15.07 -8.47 -2.03
CA LEU A 171 15.19 -8.14 -3.45
C LEU A 171 13.87 -8.36 -4.21
N GLY A 172 13.13 -9.41 -3.86
CA GLY A 172 11.80 -9.67 -4.43
C GLY A 172 10.75 -8.65 -3.95
N ALA A 173 10.79 -8.31 -2.66
CA ALA A 173 9.96 -7.25 -2.10
C ALA A 173 10.27 -5.90 -2.73
N ASP A 174 11.54 -5.56 -2.94
CA ASP A 174 11.97 -4.34 -3.62
C ASP A 174 11.53 -4.30 -5.09
N LEU A 175 11.67 -5.41 -5.82
CA LEU A 175 11.14 -5.53 -7.18
C LEU A 175 9.64 -5.22 -7.23
N PHE A 176 8.85 -5.84 -6.35
CA PHE A 176 7.42 -5.56 -6.28
C PHE A 176 7.16 -4.09 -5.96
N TYR A 177 7.84 -3.53 -4.97
CA TYR A 177 7.60 -2.15 -4.51
C TYR A 177 7.90 -1.11 -5.59
N ARG A 178 8.94 -1.34 -6.41
CA ARG A 178 9.32 -0.48 -7.53
C ARG A 178 8.42 -0.61 -8.75
N HIS A 179 7.82 -1.78 -8.98
CA HIS A 179 7.04 -2.04 -10.18
C HIS A 179 5.54 -1.86 -9.98
N LEU A 180 5.03 -2.14 -8.79
CA LEU A 180 3.61 -2.06 -8.49
C LEU A 180 3.12 -0.61 -8.42
N ILE A 181 2.05 -0.32 -9.17
CA ILE A 181 1.28 0.93 -9.03
C ILE A 181 0.60 1.02 -7.65
N ASP A 182 0.34 -0.12 -7.02
CA ASP A 182 -0.19 -0.23 -5.65
C ASP A 182 0.89 -0.54 -4.60
N GLY A 183 2.18 -0.34 -4.93
CA GLY A 183 3.30 -0.61 -4.04
C GLY A 183 3.21 0.19 -2.74
N ASP A 184 2.88 -0.49 -1.65
CA ASP A 184 2.69 0.05 -0.29
C ASP A 184 3.79 -0.46 0.65
N PRO A 185 4.46 0.42 1.44
CA PRO A 185 5.52 -0.01 2.37
C PRO A 185 5.09 -1.14 3.30
N ALA A 186 3.92 -1.01 3.92
CA ALA A 186 3.45 -1.96 4.90
C ALA A 186 2.95 -3.26 4.26
N SER A 187 2.02 -3.13 3.31
CA SER A 187 1.39 -4.30 2.68
C SER A 187 2.42 -5.13 1.92
N ASN A 188 3.40 -4.51 1.26
CA ASN A 188 4.43 -5.23 0.53
C ASN A 188 5.42 -5.91 1.49
N THR A 189 6.11 -5.15 2.34
CA THR A 189 7.16 -5.69 3.20
C THR A 189 6.64 -6.77 4.13
N LEU A 190 5.46 -6.57 4.74
CA LEU A 190 4.90 -7.55 5.68
C LEU A 190 4.33 -8.79 4.98
N SER A 191 3.85 -8.69 3.73
CA SER A 191 3.42 -9.86 2.95
C SER A 191 4.60 -10.75 2.57
N TRP A 192 5.72 -10.17 2.15
CA TRP A 192 6.95 -10.92 1.86
C TRP A 192 7.54 -11.56 3.12
N ARG A 193 7.51 -10.85 4.26
CA ARG A 193 7.84 -11.44 5.57
C ARG A 193 6.88 -12.56 5.96
N TRP A 194 5.60 -12.47 5.61
CA TRP A 194 4.63 -13.53 5.90
C TRP A 194 4.90 -14.79 5.07
N VAL A 195 5.16 -14.67 3.76
CA VAL A 195 5.48 -15.82 2.90
C VAL A 195 6.76 -16.54 3.37
N SER A 196 7.77 -15.76 3.78
CA SER A 196 9.07 -16.29 4.22
C SER A 196 9.12 -16.80 5.68
N GLY A 197 8.00 -16.71 6.43
CA GLY A 197 7.93 -17.17 7.82
C GLY A 197 8.53 -16.23 8.86
N LEU A 198 8.76 -14.97 8.48
CA LEU A 198 9.32 -13.91 9.33
C LEU A 198 8.25 -13.08 10.05
N HIS A 199 7.02 -13.00 9.53
CA HIS A 199 5.93 -12.24 10.16
C HIS A 199 5.23 -13.06 11.25
N THR A 200 4.76 -14.25 10.89
CA THR A 200 4.37 -15.27 11.88
C THR A 200 5.52 -16.25 11.99
N LYS A 201 6.40 -16.03 12.98
CA LYS A 201 7.65 -16.78 13.13
C LYS A 201 7.44 -18.29 12.97
N GLY A 202 8.16 -18.88 12.02
CA GLY A 202 8.15 -20.32 11.74
C GLY A 202 7.06 -20.81 10.78
N LYS A 203 6.13 -19.94 10.32
CA LYS A 203 5.05 -20.35 9.40
C LYS A 203 5.28 -19.78 8.00
N THR A 204 5.73 -20.61 7.06
CA THR A 204 5.94 -20.24 5.66
C THR A 204 4.73 -20.52 4.79
N TYR A 205 4.69 -19.85 3.63
CA TYR A 205 3.79 -20.19 2.53
C TYR A 205 4.57 -20.85 1.40
N LEU A 206 4.31 -22.13 1.15
CA LEU A 206 4.90 -22.89 0.04
C LEU A 206 3.93 -22.93 -1.14
N ALA A 207 4.35 -22.40 -2.29
CA ALA A 207 3.66 -22.56 -3.56
C ALA A 207 3.59 -24.04 -3.94
N ARG A 208 2.40 -24.53 -4.24
CA ARG A 208 2.16 -25.92 -4.67
C ARG A 208 1.68 -25.94 -6.11
N ALA A 209 2.30 -26.79 -6.94
CA ALA A 209 1.92 -26.93 -8.34
C ALA A 209 0.42 -27.25 -8.53
N SER A 210 -0.14 -28.14 -7.71
CA SER A 210 -1.58 -28.46 -7.74
C SER A 210 -2.48 -27.28 -7.38
N ASN A 211 -2.03 -26.40 -6.49
CA ASN A 211 -2.75 -25.19 -6.12
C ASN A 211 -2.72 -24.15 -7.25
N ILE A 212 -1.56 -23.94 -7.86
CA ILE A 212 -1.42 -23.07 -9.03
C ILE A 212 -2.29 -23.58 -10.17
N ALA A 213 -2.24 -24.88 -10.48
CA ALA A 213 -3.06 -25.47 -11.53
C ALA A 213 -4.56 -25.28 -11.28
N ALA A 214 -5.06 -25.61 -10.08
CA ALA A 214 -6.48 -25.46 -9.76
C ALA A 214 -6.95 -24.00 -9.85
N TYR A 215 -6.19 -23.06 -9.27
CA TYR A 215 -6.60 -21.66 -9.17
C TYR A 215 -6.19 -20.79 -10.35
N THR A 216 -5.50 -21.34 -11.34
CA THR A 216 -5.30 -20.71 -12.66
C THR A 216 -6.12 -21.40 -13.74
N GLU A 217 -7.03 -22.31 -13.36
CA GLU A 217 -7.81 -23.17 -14.27
C GLU A 217 -6.92 -23.87 -15.31
N TYR A 218 -5.82 -24.44 -14.82
CA TYR A 218 -4.83 -25.17 -15.60
C TYR A 218 -4.13 -24.35 -16.69
N ARG A 219 -4.23 -23.01 -16.65
CA ARG A 219 -3.37 -22.13 -17.46
C ARG A 219 -1.88 -22.41 -17.19
N PHE A 220 -1.54 -22.80 -15.96
CA PHE A 220 -0.21 -23.25 -15.60
C PHE A 220 -0.23 -24.56 -14.81
N ASN A 221 0.78 -25.40 -15.00
CA ASN A 221 0.99 -26.61 -14.20
C ASN A 221 2.50 -26.86 -13.99
N PRO A 222 3.15 -26.16 -13.03
CA PRO A 222 4.60 -26.25 -12.80
C PRO A 222 4.97 -27.51 -12.01
N ALA A 223 4.43 -28.66 -12.41
CA ALA A 223 4.67 -29.93 -11.74
C ALA A 223 6.17 -30.27 -11.76
N LYS A 224 6.72 -30.61 -10.59
CA LYS A 224 8.15 -30.93 -10.38
C LYS A 224 9.13 -29.77 -10.64
N GLN A 225 8.65 -28.56 -10.92
CA GLN A 225 9.50 -27.37 -11.10
C GLN A 225 9.69 -26.55 -9.81
N LEU A 226 8.88 -26.79 -8.78
CA LEU A 226 8.88 -26.01 -7.55
C LEU A 226 9.57 -26.74 -6.40
N ALA A 227 10.09 -25.97 -5.43
CA ALA A 227 10.65 -26.51 -4.20
C ALA A 227 9.66 -27.43 -3.47
N SER A 228 10.16 -28.56 -2.93
CA SER A 228 9.34 -29.50 -2.16
C SER A 228 9.17 -29.11 -0.68
N SER A 229 10.01 -28.18 -0.19
CA SER A 229 9.99 -27.67 1.17
C SER A 229 10.23 -26.15 1.21
N ALA A 230 9.79 -25.51 2.30
CA ALA A 230 9.99 -24.08 2.56
C ALA A 230 10.41 -23.89 4.03
N PRO A 231 11.68 -24.15 4.38
CA PRO A 231 12.16 -23.89 5.73
C PRO A 231 12.00 -22.39 6.05
N PRO A 232 11.50 -22.02 7.25
CA PRO A 232 11.32 -20.62 7.60
C PRO A 232 12.66 -19.90 7.64
N LEU A 233 12.69 -18.68 7.10
CA LEU A 233 13.86 -17.82 7.25
C LEU A 233 14.01 -17.41 8.72
N VAL A 234 15.24 -17.11 9.12
CA VAL A 234 15.57 -16.67 10.48
C VAL A 234 15.96 -15.19 10.45
N ASP A 235 15.30 -14.40 11.29
CA ASP A 235 15.65 -13.00 11.55
C ASP A 235 15.83 -12.85 13.06
N THR A 236 17.06 -12.54 13.48
CA THR A 236 17.44 -12.41 14.89
C THR A 236 16.97 -11.09 15.50
N ARG A 237 16.55 -10.12 14.66
CA ARG A 237 16.03 -8.82 15.10
C ARG A 237 14.69 -8.97 15.81
N VAL A 238 14.46 -8.12 16.82
CA VAL A 238 13.25 -8.13 17.64
C VAL A 238 12.52 -6.80 17.52
N TYR A 239 11.30 -6.83 16.99
CA TYR A 239 10.47 -5.64 16.77
C TYR A 239 9.33 -5.59 17.80
N LYS A 240 9.57 -4.89 18.92
CA LYS A 240 8.54 -4.64 19.93
C LYS A 240 7.53 -3.62 19.41
N ALA A 241 6.26 -3.81 19.73
CA ALA A 241 5.22 -2.84 19.42
C ALA A 241 5.45 -1.57 20.25
N GLY A 242 5.60 -0.43 19.59
CA GLY A 242 5.60 0.90 20.19
C GLY A 242 4.21 1.51 20.30
N VAL A 243 4.14 2.74 20.79
CA VAL A 243 2.92 3.54 20.87
C VAL A 243 2.73 4.29 19.55
N LEU A 244 1.49 4.38 19.07
CA LEU A 244 1.17 5.18 17.88
C LEU A 244 1.41 6.66 18.18
N PRO A 245 1.93 7.45 17.23
CA PRO A 245 2.01 8.90 17.39
C PRO A 245 0.63 9.51 17.70
N ALA A 246 0.64 10.55 18.52
CA ALA A 246 -0.57 11.32 18.81
C ALA A 246 -1.10 11.96 17.51
N ALA A 247 -2.41 11.85 17.28
CA ALA A 247 -3.04 12.59 16.20
C ALA A 247 -3.21 14.05 16.61
N HIS A 248 -2.99 14.97 15.66
CA HIS A 248 -3.39 16.36 15.81
C HIS A 248 -4.86 16.47 16.23
N GLN A 249 -5.16 17.38 17.15
CA GLN A 249 -6.50 17.64 17.67
C GLN A 249 -6.87 19.10 17.40
N GLY A 250 -8.11 19.32 16.97
CA GLY A 250 -8.65 20.65 16.72
C GLY A 250 -8.41 21.17 15.29
N PRO A 251 -8.99 22.35 14.97
CA PRO A 251 -8.83 22.98 13.67
C PRO A 251 -7.41 23.54 13.51
N VAL A 252 -6.90 23.55 12.28
CA VAL A 252 -5.65 24.26 11.98
C VAL A 252 -5.94 25.76 11.97
N THR A 253 -5.12 26.51 12.70
CA THR A 253 -5.22 27.97 12.83
C THR A 253 -4.09 28.68 12.12
N GLY A 254 -4.28 29.98 11.85
CA GLY A 254 -3.28 30.80 11.20
C GLY A 254 -3.19 30.59 9.68
N ARG A 255 -2.05 30.99 9.10
CA ARG A 255 -1.83 31.00 7.65
C ARG A 255 -1.07 29.74 7.27
N PHE A 256 -1.74 28.76 6.66
CA PHE A 256 -1.13 27.46 6.38
C PHE A 256 -1.23 27.05 4.91
N GLY A 257 -0.27 26.22 4.48
CA GLY A 257 -0.32 25.53 3.20
C GLY A 257 -0.68 24.06 3.40
N LEU A 258 -1.34 23.45 2.41
CA LEU A 258 -1.63 22.01 2.40
C LEU A 258 -0.67 21.30 1.44
N LEU A 259 0.16 20.44 2.03
CA LEU A 259 1.02 19.50 1.33
C LEU A 259 0.22 18.23 1.01
N ILE A 260 0.05 17.95 -0.27
CA ILE A 260 -0.57 16.73 -0.81
C ILE A 260 0.55 15.74 -1.12
N THR A 261 0.43 14.51 -0.66
CA THR A 261 1.46 13.47 -0.84
C THR A 261 0.90 12.23 -1.51
N GLU A 262 1.76 11.35 -2.01
CA GLU A 262 1.32 10.08 -2.61
C GLU A 262 0.70 9.08 -1.60
N GLU A 263 0.80 9.35 -0.29
CA GLU A 263 0.07 8.59 0.73
C GLU A 263 -1.40 8.99 0.81
N ASP A 264 -1.72 10.23 0.42
CA ASP A 264 -3.06 10.76 0.50
C ASP A 264 -3.38 11.82 -0.56
N CYS A 265 -4.05 11.37 -1.61
CA CYS A 265 -4.51 12.17 -2.74
C CYS A 265 -5.99 12.60 -2.61
N LEU A 266 -6.53 12.70 -1.39
CA LEU A 266 -7.91 13.18 -1.15
C LEU A 266 -7.93 14.43 -0.24
N PRO A 267 -7.40 15.57 -0.72
CA PRO A 267 -7.27 16.78 0.08
C PRO A 267 -8.60 17.41 0.49
N GLU A 268 -9.64 17.33 -0.34
CA GLU A 268 -10.95 17.96 -0.12
C GLU A 268 -11.78 17.32 1.00
N SER A 269 -11.35 16.15 1.49
CA SER A 269 -12.05 15.44 2.57
C SER A 269 -11.24 15.40 3.87
N LEU A 270 -10.10 16.10 3.92
CA LEU A 270 -9.26 16.17 5.10
C LEU A 270 -9.86 17.20 6.07
N ASP A 271 -9.98 16.83 7.35
CA ASP A 271 -10.55 17.71 8.36
C ASP A 271 -9.52 18.75 8.81
N LEU A 272 -9.54 19.91 8.15
CA LEU A 272 -8.59 20.99 8.36
C LEU A 272 -9.12 22.09 9.30
N GLY A 273 -10.45 22.21 9.43
CA GLY A 273 -11.10 23.31 10.16
C GLY A 273 -10.98 24.71 9.52
N GLY A 274 -10.30 24.82 8.37
CA GLY A 274 -10.10 26.06 7.63
C GLY A 274 -9.57 25.80 6.21
N ALA A 275 -9.40 26.85 5.41
CA ALA A 275 -8.92 26.74 4.02
C ALA A 275 -7.41 27.02 3.93
N PRO A 276 -6.62 26.14 3.25
CA PRO A 276 -5.22 26.41 2.99
C PRO A 276 -5.06 27.61 2.06
N GLN A 277 -3.95 28.33 2.20
CA GLN A 277 -3.62 29.47 1.33
C GLN A 277 -2.93 29.04 0.04
N GLN A 278 -2.23 27.91 0.08
CA GLN A 278 -1.51 27.35 -1.04
C GLN A 278 -1.52 25.82 -0.93
N LEU A 279 -1.54 25.16 -2.09
CA LEU A 279 -1.39 23.72 -2.21
C LEU A 279 -0.03 23.39 -2.81
N LEU A 280 0.63 22.37 -2.29
CA LEU A 280 1.84 21.81 -2.87
C LEU A 280 1.67 20.31 -2.98
N ALA A 281 1.79 19.73 -4.17
CA ALA A 281 1.84 18.28 -4.35
C ALA A 281 3.30 17.82 -4.42
N ALA A 282 3.69 16.85 -3.60
CA ALA A 282 5.04 16.31 -3.58
C ALA A 282 5.06 14.78 -3.53
N LEU A 283 6.02 14.18 -4.23
CA LEU A 283 6.16 12.73 -4.35
C LEU A 283 7.51 12.26 -3.81
N THR A 284 7.51 11.04 -3.30
CA THR A 284 8.70 10.28 -2.89
C THR A 284 8.82 8.98 -3.68
N THR A 285 8.13 8.89 -4.82
CA THR A 285 8.00 7.65 -5.59
C THR A 285 9.37 7.12 -6.02
N GLU A 286 10.32 8.00 -6.35
CA GLU A 286 11.70 7.63 -6.66
C GLU A 286 12.49 7.15 -5.42
N SER A 287 12.09 7.56 -4.22
CA SER A 287 12.70 7.11 -2.96
C SER A 287 12.27 5.70 -2.54
N ARG A 288 11.37 5.05 -3.29
CA ARG A 288 10.93 3.67 -3.01
C ARG A 288 12.08 2.66 -2.93
N SER A 289 13.18 2.91 -3.63
CA SER A 289 14.32 1.99 -3.73
C SER A 289 15.61 2.73 -4.13
N PRO A 290 16.80 2.21 -3.80
CA PRO A 290 18.04 2.63 -4.46
C PRO A 290 18.09 2.22 -5.95
N LEU A 291 17.29 1.25 -6.38
CA LEU A 291 17.17 0.83 -7.78
C LEU A 291 16.08 1.61 -8.51
N LYS A 292 16.14 1.61 -9.84
CA LYS A 292 15.22 2.37 -10.70
C LYS A 292 13.76 1.90 -10.53
N VAL A 293 12.88 2.85 -10.18
CA VAL A 293 11.44 2.63 -10.09
C VAL A 293 10.82 2.49 -11.48
N ALA A 294 9.81 1.64 -11.64
CA ALA A 294 9.23 1.36 -12.94
C ALA A 294 8.36 2.53 -13.44
N LYS A 295 8.26 2.66 -14.77
CA LYS A 295 7.47 3.71 -15.42
C LYS A 295 5.99 3.69 -15.01
N PRO A 296 5.27 2.53 -14.98
CA PRO A 296 3.86 2.51 -14.60
C PRO A 296 3.62 3.08 -13.19
N ALA A 297 4.42 2.66 -12.21
CA ALA A 297 4.31 3.14 -10.82
C ALA A 297 4.50 4.66 -10.71
N ARG A 298 5.49 5.21 -11.41
CA ARG A 298 5.73 6.67 -11.45
C ARG A 298 4.58 7.43 -12.11
N GLN A 299 4.15 6.97 -13.28
CA GLN A 299 3.10 7.65 -14.04
C GLN A 299 1.79 7.67 -13.25
N PHE A 300 1.44 6.55 -12.60
CA PHE A 300 0.24 6.49 -11.77
C PHE A 300 0.32 7.47 -10.58
N ALA A 301 1.45 7.48 -9.85
CA ALA A 301 1.62 8.38 -8.70
C ALA A 301 1.59 9.87 -9.10
N ILE A 302 2.24 10.24 -10.21
CA ILE A 302 2.21 11.60 -10.75
C ILE A 302 0.79 12.00 -11.13
N ALA A 303 0.08 11.16 -11.88
CA ALA A 303 -1.28 11.46 -12.32
C ALA A 303 -2.27 11.52 -11.14
N ALA A 304 -2.10 10.66 -10.12
CA ALA A 304 -2.89 10.71 -8.89
C ALA A 304 -2.70 12.03 -8.12
N ALA A 305 -1.45 12.49 -7.98
CA ALA A 305 -1.14 13.75 -7.31
C ALA A 305 -1.61 14.98 -8.09
N LEU A 306 -1.52 14.95 -9.42
CA LEU A 306 -2.06 16.03 -10.27
C LEU A 306 -3.58 16.12 -10.20
N ASP A 307 -4.28 14.97 -10.23
CA ASP A 307 -5.74 14.91 -10.01
C ASP A 307 -6.12 15.46 -8.63
N ALA A 308 -5.37 15.10 -7.58
CA ALA A 308 -5.58 15.62 -6.24
C ALA A 308 -5.34 17.13 -6.15
N LEU A 309 -4.29 17.63 -6.79
CA LEU A 309 -3.97 19.05 -6.82
C LEU A 309 -5.09 19.84 -7.50
N ASP A 310 -5.59 19.38 -8.66
CA ASP A 310 -6.69 20.04 -9.36
C ASP A 310 -7.99 20.05 -8.54
N ARG A 311 -8.36 18.91 -7.95
CA ARG A 311 -9.53 18.83 -7.05
C ARG A 311 -9.37 19.74 -5.83
N GLY A 312 -8.19 19.76 -5.22
CA GLY A 312 -7.87 20.64 -4.10
C GLY A 312 -8.00 22.13 -4.47
N LYS A 313 -7.43 22.55 -5.61
CA LYS A 313 -7.51 23.94 -6.09
C LYS A 313 -8.96 24.38 -6.27
N ARG A 314 -9.79 23.54 -6.89
CA ARG A 314 -11.23 23.80 -7.09
C ARG A 314 -12.00 23.85 -5.77
N HIS A 315 -11.70 22.94 -4.84
CA HIS A 315 -12.41 22.88 -3.56
C HIS A 315 -12.08 24.04 -2.63
N TYR A 316 -10.80 24.40 -2.51
CA TYR A 316 -10.34 25.44 -1.58
C TYR A 316 -10.26 26.84 -2.19
N GLY A 317 -10.33 26.96 -3.52
CA GLY A 317 -10.11 28.25 -4.21
C GLY A 317 -8.67 28.77 -4.06
N ALA A 318 -7.72 27.90 -3.69
CA ALA A 318 -6.31 28.23 -3.46
C ALA A 318 -5.45 27.88 -4.69
N PRO A 319 -4.35 28.62 -4.94
CA PRO A 319 -3.40 28.21 -5.96
C PRO A 319 -2.69 26.92 -5.54
N GLY A 320 -2.11 26.23 -6.51
CA GLY A 320 -1.45 24.96 -6.26
C GLY A 320 -0.43 24.63 -7.33
N GLU A 321 0.69 24.05 -6.90
CA GLU A 321 1.79 23.65 -7.76
C GLU A 321 2.34 22.26 -7.41
N MET A 322 3.04 21.65 -8.37
CA MET A 322 3.76 20.40 -8.17
C MET A 322 5.21 20.71 -7.77
N ALA A 323 5.66 20.12 -6.69
CA ALA A 323 7.04 20.19 -6.26
C ALA A 323 7.99 19.51 -7.25
N GLN A 324 9.19 20.07 -7.37
CA GLN A 324 10.30 19.37 -8.01
C GLN A 324 10.86 18.29 -7.05
N PRO A 325 11.37 17.15 -7.57
CA PRO A 325 12.06 16.17 -6.74
C PRO A 325 13.24 16.80 -5.99
N GLY A 326 13.41 16.50 -4.71
CA GLY A 326 14.51 17.05 -3.92
C GLY A 326 14.38 16.81 -2.42
N ASP A 327 15.23 17.52 -1.66
CA ASP A 327 15.18 17.55 -0.19
C ASP A 327 13.95 18.31 0.29
N TRP A 328 13.03 17.61 0.97
CA TRP A 328 11.78 18.24 1.41
C TRP A 328 12.00 19.31 2.48
N GLY A 329 13.07 19.24 3.26
CA GLY A 329 13.36 20.24 4.27
C GLY A 329 13.62 21.62 3.66
N THR A 330 14.53 21.70 2.68
CA THR A 330 14.79 22.95 1.96
C THR A 330 13.57 23.38 1.13
N MET A 331 12.97 22.45 0.39
CA MET A 331 11.80 22.74 -0.45
C MET A 331 10.63 23.33 0.34
N LEU A 332 10.28 22.72 1.49
CA LEU A 332 9.15 23.17 2.30
C LEU A 332 9.46 24.48 3.03
N LEU A 333 10.72 24.73 3.38
CA LEU A 333 11.14 26.00 3.98
C LEU A 333 11.07 27.16 2.97
N ASP A 334 11.55 26.95 1.75
CA ASP A 334 11.45 27.94 0.68
C ASP A 334 9.99 28.24 0.36
N TRP A 335 9.16 27.20 0.31
CA TRP A 335 7.73 27.32 0.09
C TRP A 335 7.01 28.09 1.21
N SER A 336 7.28 27.77 2.47
CA SER A 336 6.66 28.47 3.61
C SER A 336 7.09 29.93 3.69
N SER A 337 8.35 30.24 3.39
CA SER A 337 8.86 31.61 3.33
C SER A 337 8.20 32.41 2.21
N ARG A 338 8.18 31.88 0.98
CA ARG A 338 7.57 32.52 -0.20
C ARG A 338 6.09 32.84 0.02
N GLU A 339 5.35 31.90 0.58
CA GLU A 339 3.89 32.00 0.75
C GLU A 339 3.46 32.57 2.11
N ARG A 340 4.44 32.91 2.96
CA ARG A 340 4.29 33.44 4.32
C ARG A 340 3.44 32.54 5.21
N LEU A 341 3.76 31.24 5.24
CA LEU A 341 3.01 30.23 5.99
C LEU A 341 3.58 30.09 7.41
N SER A 342 2.72 30.13 8.42
CA SER A 342 3.07 29.77 9.81
C SER A 342 3.06 28.26 10.02
N SER A 343 2.41 27.50 9.15
CA SER A 343 2.31 26.05 9.25
C SER A 343 2.19 25.37 7.89
N ILE A 344 2.68 24.16 7.82
CA ILE A 344 2.46 23.23 6.72
C ILE A 344 1.62 22.09 7.25
N VAL A 345 0.49 21.83 6.59
CA VAL A 345 -0.43 20.75 6.95
C VAL A 345 -0.34 19.66 5.90
N THR A 346 -0.36 18.41 6.33
CA THR A 346 -0.49 17.25 5.43
C THR A 346 -1.40 16.23 6.08
N ALA A 347 -2.03 15.37 5.28
CA ALA A 347 -2.54 14.12 5.80
C ALA A 347 -1.39 13.31 6.44
N TYR A 348 -1.70 12.56 7.49
CA TYR A 348 -0.72 11.71 8.16
C TYR A 348 -0.17 10.67 7.19
N ALA A 349 1.15 10.69 6.99
CA ALA A 349 1.86 9.69 6.20
C ALA A 349 2.27 8.51 7.09
N PRO A 350 1.81 7.28 6.81
CA PRO A 350 2.30 6.08 7.48
C PRO A 350 3.80 5.83 7.21
N VAL A 351 4.41 4.95 7.99
CA VAL A 351 5.79 4.48 7.87
C VAL A 351 6.10 4.15 6.41
N GLY A 352 7.07 4.87 5.87
CA GLY A 352 7.46 4.83 4.47
C GLY A 352 8.23 6.09 4.05
N PRO A 353 8.57 6.22 2.76
CA PRO A 353 9.43 7.31 2.28
C PRO A 353 8.87 8.73 2.53
N VAL A 354 7.55 8.92 2.44
CA VAL A 354 6.92 10.22 2.77
C VAL A 354 7.13 10.57 4.25
N ALA A 355 6.89 9.63 5.16
CA ALA A 355 7.11 9.86 6.59
C ALA A 355 8.59 10.17 6.91
N GLU A 356 9.54 9.53 6.22
CA GLU A 356 10.97 9.82 6.36
C GLU A 356 11.32 11.25 5.91
N GLN A 357 10.79 11.70 4.77
CA GLN A 357 10.99 13.07 4.27
C GLN A 357 10.36 14.11 5.19
N LEU A 358 9.14 13.86 5.69
CA LEU A 358 8.47 14.73 6.64
C LEU A 358 9.23 14.82 7.97
N ALA A 359 9.79 13.72 8.47
CA ALA A 359 10.59 13.72 9.68
C ALA A 359 11.86 14.55 9.54
N ARG A 360 12.55 14.47 8.39
CA ARG A 360 13.72 15.31 8.09
C ARG A 360 13.36 16.78 7.93
N ALA A 361 12.25 17.06 7.24
CA ALA A 361 11.78 18.42 7.02
C ALA A 361 11.33 19.10 8.32
N ARG A 362 10.72 18.35 9.24
CA ARG A 362 10.27 18.84 10.55
C ARG A 362 11.36 19.62 11.29
N VAL A 363 12.56 19.05 11.38
CA VAL A 363 13.69 19.66 12.11
C VAL A 363 14.00 21.05 11.55
N LYS A 364 14.15 21.17 10.22
CA LYS A 364 14.46 22.45 9.56
C LYS A 364 13.32 23.47 9.66
N LEU A 365 12.07 23.01 9.58
CA LEU A 365 10.89 23.88 9.67
C LEU A 365 10.74 24.47 11.08
N GLU A 366 10.91 23.64 12.11
CA GLU A 366 10.77 24.05 13.51
C GLU A 366 11.85 25.06 13.92
N GLU A 367 13.09 24.92 13.42
CA GLU A 367 14.17 25.91 13.59
C GLU A 367 13.82 27.31 13.05
N GLN A 368 12.88 27.38 12.10
CA GLN A 368 12.44 28.63 11.45
C GLN A 368 11.03 29.05 11.89
N GLY A 369 10.50 28.42 12.95
CA GLY A 369 9.17 28.75 13.50
C GLY A 369 7.99 28.29 12.65
N VAL A 370 8.20 27.38 11.69
CA VAL A 370 7.13 26.82 10.85
C VAL A 370 6.69 25.47 11.40
N THR A 371 5.41 25.34 11.74
CA THR A 371 4.90 24.09 12.34
C THR A 371 4.48 23.08 11.27
N LEU A 372 4.96 21.84 11.37
CA LEU A 372 4.48 20.73 10.53
C LEU A 372 3.37 19.92 11.20
N ILE A 373 2.15 20.05 10.70
CA ILE A 373 0.93 19.41 11.22
C ILE A 373 0.56 18.19 10.36
N ASN A 374 0.37 17.04 11.01
CA ASN A 374 -0.04 15.80 10.36
C ASN A 374 -1.46 15.43 10.81
N VAL A 375 -2.44 15.52 9.90
CA VAL A 375 -3.84 15.22 10.17
C VAL A 375 -4.11 13.75 9.88
N ARG A 376 -4.30 12.95 10.93
CA ARG A 376 -4.61 11.51 10.79
C ARG A 376 -6.10 11.32 10.55
N ARG A 377 -6.45 10.56 9.51
CA ARG A 377 -7.86 10.24 9.22
C ARG A 377 -8.50 9.47 10.36
N ARG A 378 -9.79 9.73 10.58
CA ARG A 378 -10.60 9.06 11.61
C ARG A 378 -10.55 7.54 11.50
N TYR A 379 -10.59 6.99 10.27
CA TYR A 379 -10.46 5.55 10.02
C TYR A 379 -9.20 4.96 10.67
N ASP A 380 -8.04 5.58 10.41
CA ASP A 380 -6.75 5.12 10.93
C ASP A 380 -6.68 5.25 12.46
N SER A 381 -7.16 6.39 13.00
CA SER A 381 -7.24 6.63 14.44
C SER A 381 -8.08 5.58 15.19
N VAL A 382 -9.15 5.08 14.56
CA VAL A 382 -10.02 4.05 15.14
C VAL A 382 -9.42 2.66 14.95
N ALA A 383 -8.88 2.34 13.77
CA ALA A 383 -8.53 0.96 13.42
C ALA A 383 -7.12 0.53 13.85
N TRP A 384 -6.11 1.40 13.72
CA TRP A 384 -4.71 1.04 13.99
C TRP A 384 -4.41 0.60 15.44
N PRO A 385 -5.06 1.14 16.49
CA PRO A 385 -4.85 0.66 17.86
C PRO A 385 -5.09 -0.86 18.03
N HIS A 386 -5.95 -1.45 17.19
CA HIS A 386 -6.25 -2.89 17.20
C HIS A 386 -5.24 -3.74 16.40
N ALA A 387 -4.28 -3.11 15.72
CA ALA A 387 -3.27 -3.76 14.87
C ALA A 387 -1.93 -4.05 15.58
N SER A 388 -1.82 -3.81 16.89
CA SER A 388 -0.57 -4.04 17.65
C SER A 388 -0.18 -5.52 17.80
N LYS A 389 -1.11 -6.47 17.57
CA LYS A 389 -0.92 -7.93 17.74
C LYS A 389 -1.09 -8.68 16.41
N GLY A 390 -1.64 -9.91 16.43
CA GLY A 390 -1.95 -10.68 15.22
C GLY A 390 -3.27 -10.24 14.57
N TYR A 391 -3.42 -10.46 13.25
CA TYR A 391 -4.60 -10.05 12.48
C TYR A 391 -5.93 -10.47 13.11
N PHE A 392 -6.01 -11.68 13.67
CA PHE A 392 -7.26 -12.17 14.29
C PHE A 392 -7.74 -11.32 15.48
N LYS A 393 -6.85 -10.60 16.17
CA LYS A 393 -7.23 -9.63 17.20
C LYS A 393 -7.89 -8.39 16.61
N LEU A 394 -7.39 -7.89 15.48
CA LEU A 394 -8.04 -6.81 14.74
C LEU A 394 -9.36 -7.29 14.11
N LYS A 395 -9.39 -8.49 13.54
CA LYS A 395 -10.58 -9.07 12.92
C LYS A 395 -11.76 -9.13 13.90
N ALA A 396 -11.50 -9.50 15.15
CA ALA A 396 -12.52 -9.54 16.20
C ALA A 396 -13.11 -8.16 16.55
N GLN A 397 -12.48 -7.07 16.10
CA GLN A 397 -12.90 -5.69 16.37
C GLN A 397 -13.55 -5.02 15.16
N ILE A 398 -13.63 -5.71 14.01
CA ILE A 398 -14.22 -5.16 12.78
C ILE A 398 -15.64 -4.64 13.01
N PRO A 399 -16.57 -5.36 13.67
CA PRO A 399 -17.92 -4.83 13.91
C PRO A 399 -17.92 -3.52 14.71
N ASP A 400 -17.12 -3.45 15.78
CA ASP A 400 -17.03 -2.26 16.64
C ASP A 400 -16.39 -1.08 15.92
N ILE A 401 -15.35 -1.34 15.11
CA ILE A 401 -14.71 -0.32 14.26
C ILE A 401 -15.73 0.23 13.25
N LEU A 402 -16.47 -0.64 12.56
CA LEU A 402 -17.50 -0.22 11.59
C LEU A 402 -18.61 0.61 12.25
N SER A 403 -19.06 0.20 13.43
CA SER A 403 -20.06 0.93 14.22
C SER A 403 -19.54 2.30 14.65
N THR A 404 -18.32 2.34 15.21
CA THR A 404 -17.66 3.59 15.63
C THR A 404 -17.51 4.56 14.48
N LEU A 405 -17.19 4.06 13.29
CA LEU A 405 -17.05 4.87 12.07
C LEU A 405 -18.40 5.31 11.47
N GLY A 406 -19.53 4.82 11.98
CA GLY A 406 -20.87 5.10 11.46
C GLY A 406 -21.17 4.41 10.14
N ILE A 407 -20.48 3.30 9.84
CA ILE A 407 -20.69 2.53 8.60
C ILE A 407 -21.82 1.51 8.77
N VAL A 408 -22.00 0.97 9.98
CA VAL A 408 -23.12 0.08 10.34
C VAL A 408 -23.81 0.60 11.60
N ALA A 409 -25.10 0.29 11.76
CA ALA A 409 -25.86 0.69 12.96
C ALA A 409 -25.36 -0.05 14.21
N CYS A 410 -25.42 0.62 15.36
CA CYS A 410 -24.93 0.09 16.64
C CYS A 410 -25.66 -1.20 17.08
N SER A 411 -26.92 -1.40 16.66
CA SER A 411 -27.71 -2.61 16.95
C SER A 411 -27.21 -3.88 16.25
N ASP A 412 -26.54 -3.75 15.10
CA ASP A 412 -26.04 -4.90 14.34
C ASP A 412 -24.77 -5.52 14.93
N ALA A 413 -24.01 -4.73 15.71
CA ALA A 413 -22.81 -5.18 16.40
C ALA A 413 -23.14 -6.02 17.65
N LEU A 414 -24.22 -5.68 18.36
CA LEU A 414 -24.63 -6.36 19.60
C LEU A 414 -25.36 -7.69 19.36
N GLN A 415 -26.06 -7.86 18.24
CA GLN A 415 -26.80 -9.10 17.95
C GLN A 415 -25.92 -10.32 17.59
N ARG A 416 -24.60 -10.18 17.49
CA ARG A 416 -23.71 -11.28 17.05
C ARG A 416 -22.56 -11.62 18.00
N ALA A 417 -22.48 -10.95 19.16
CA ALA A 417 -21.64 -11.42 20.26
C ALA A 417 -22.31 -12.55 21.08
N ALA A 418 -23.60 -12.83 20.80
CA ALA A 418 -24.42 -13.81 21.51
C ALA A 418 -24.89 -15.00 20.63
N GLY A 419 -24.29 -15.21 19.45
CA GLY A 419 -24.68 -16.26 18.50
C GLY A 419 -23.52 -17.16 18.07
#